data_AF-A0A7C1A247-F1
#
_entry.id   AF-A0A7C1A247-F1
#
_cell.length_a   1.000
_cell.length_b   1.000
_cell.length_c   1.000
_cell.angle_alpha   90.00
_cell.angle_beta   90.00
_cell.angle_gamma   90.00
#
_symmetry.space_group_name_H-M   'P 1'
#
loop_
_entity.id
_entity.type
_entity.pdbx_description
1 polymer ?
#
loop_
_entity_poly.entity_id
_entity_poly.type
_entity_poly.pdbx_seq_one_letter_code
_entity_poly.pdbx_strand_id
1 'polypeptide(L)'
;MRSKKTTSKANLYFTILELFNQNKTTSEITKELNISKQRLYYYTRILRELGFLQKKGYGVWEVIRSKKDDLEHAINWRNKQIRGHAFIWKVKLSRKYDWVSILERNNIPYKLVRGYTPRIYINNKKIWLGKETIIVYDTKSFYGKNAFESKKHAVWSLLSTLNNLSNQLKIDLGKIYFTVSREHYGLIRNELARQCNDKGEKIIIRDDLDGEWFWIDDSNGMLGEMETGGKGFTKSRAGLNLEVQNWWNDMKKTNFKVTPSFLMESLGKIVQVQQMNANNIVKHQKVLDEMLITLKKIQESLDKK
;
A
#
# COMPACT_ATOMS: atom_id res chain seq x y z
N MET A 1 -47.66 -2.48 14.01
CA MET A 1 -46.32 -3.03 13.70
C MET A 1 -45.36 -1.88 13.41
N ARG A 2 -44.41 -1.56 14.30
CA ARG A 2 -43.39 -0.53 14.03
C ARG A 2 -42.41 -1.07 12.98
N SER A 3 -42.35 -0.42 11.83
CA SER A 3 -41.40 -0.73 10.76
C SER A 3 -39.98 -0.66 11.32
N LYS A 4 -39.25 -1.78 11.27
CA LYS A 4 -37.82 -1.82 11.57
C LYS A 4 -37.11 -1.06 10.45
N LYS A 5 -36.86 0.23 10.63
CA LYS A 5 -35.90 0.97 9.82
C LYS A 5 -34.58 0.20 9.88
N THR A 6 -34.21 -0.43 8.78
CA THR A 6 -32.92 -1.09 8.60
C THR A 6 -31.85 -0.01 8.68
N THR A 7 -31.32 0.23 9.88
CA THR A 7 -30.11 1.02 10.05
C THR A 7 -29.02 0.41 9.18
N SER A 8 -28.34 1.23 8.37
CA SER A 8 -27.20 0.77 7.58
C SER A 8 -26.22 0.03 8.50
N LYS A 9 -25.52 -0.99 8.01
CA LYS A 9 -24.56 -1.75 8.82
C LYS A 9 -23.59 -0.82 9.56
N ALA A 10 -23.13 0.25 8.91
CA ALA A 10 -22.27 1.27 9.52
C ALA A 10 -22.93 2.01 10.70
N ASN A 11 -24.21 2.38 10.59
CA ASN A 11 -24.94 2.98 11.69
C ASN A 11 -25.00 2.04 12.90
N LEU A 12 -25.15 0.73 12.70
CA LEU A 12 -25.14 -0.23 13.82
C LEU A 12 -23.78 -0.31 14.53
N TYR A 13 -22.68 -0.34 13.77
CA TYR A 13 -21.33 -0.31 14.36
C TYR A 13 -21.08 0.99 15.14
N PHE A 14 -21.54 2.11 14.60
CA PHE A 14 -21.38 3.42 15.22
C PHE A 14 -22.14 3.49 16.54
N THR A 15 -23.41 3.07 16.56
CA THR A 15 -24.20 2.97 17.78
C THR A 15 -23.55 2.06 18.81
N ILE A 16 -22.96 0.92 18.41
CA ILE A 16 -22.22 0.05 19.34
C ILE A 16 -21.04 0.80 19.98
N LEU A 17 -20.27 1.57 19.20
CA LEU A 17 -19.16 2.38 19.74
C LEU A 17 -19.66 3.46 20.72
N GLU A 18 -20.74 4.18 20.37
CA GLU A 18 -21.33 5.18 21.27
C GLU A 18 -21.76 4.59 22.61
N LEU A 19 -22.38 3.40 22.58
CA LEU A 19 -22.80 2.72 23.81
C LEU A 19 -21.62 2.28 24.68
N PHE A 20 -20.52 1.80 24.07
CA PHE A 20 -19.28 1.54 24.82
C PHE A 20 -18.66 2.83 25.36
N ASN A 21 -18.73 3.94 24.62
CA ASN A 21 -18.24 5.24 25.07
C ASN A 21 -19.07 5.80 26.25
N GLN A 22 -20.32 5.35 26.40
CA GLN A 22 -21.18 5.58 27.55
C GLN A 22 -20.91 4.59 28.71
N ASN A 23 -19.82 3.83 28.67
CA ASN A 23 -19.44 2.81 29.65
C ASN A 23 -20.47 1.67 29.83
N LYS A 24 -21.34 1.43 28.84
CA LYS A 24 -22.29 0.31 28.91
C LYS A 24 -21.59 -1.03 28.76
N THR A 25 -22.00 -1.99 29.57
CA THR A 25 -21.55 -3.38 29.51
C THR A 25 -22.11 -4.08 28.28
N THR A 26 -21.46 -5.18 27.88
CA THR A 26 -21.96 -6.02 26.78
C THR A 26 -23.40 -6.52 27.00
N SER A 27 -23.78 -6.80 28.25
CA SER A 27 -25.13 -7.22 28.62
C SER A 27 -26.16 -6.11 28.36
N GLU A 28 -25.87 -4.88 28.78
CA GLU A 28 -26.72 -3.72 28.56
C GLU A 28 -26.88 -3.41 27.08
N ILE A 29 -25.77 -3.43 26.33
CA ILE A 29 -25.79 -3.20 24.87
C ILE A 29 -26.63 -4.25 24.15
N THR A 30 -26.53 -5.54 24.53
CA THR A 30 -27.37 -6.58 23.90
C THR A 30 -28.85 -6.39 24.16
N LYS A 31 -29.22 -5.96 25.37
CA LYS A 31 -30.62 -5.67 25.74
C LYS A 31 -31.15 -4.46 24.97
N GLU A 32 -30.37 -3.38 24.91
CA GLU A 32 -30.76 -2.13 24.27
C GLU A 32 -30.89 -2.24 22.75
N LEU A 33 -29.94 -2.91 22.10
CA LEU A 33 -29.97 -3.12 20.65
C LEU A 33 -30.84 -4.31 20.23
N ASN A 34 -31.37 -5.08 21.19
CA ASN A 34 -32.12 -6.31 20.96
C ASN A 34 -31.38 -7.28 20.01
N ILE A 35 -30.10 -7.55 20.32
CA ILE A 35 -29.23 -8.48 19.56
C ILE A 35 -28.65 -9.53 20.49
N SER A 36 -28.36 -10.72 19.95
CA SER A 36 -27.72 -11.79 20.73
C SER A 36 -26.28 -11.42 21.12
N LYS A 37 -25.79 -11.99 22.24
CA LYS A 37 -24.38 -11.85 22.66
C LYS A 37 -23.39 -12.26 21.58
N GLN A 38 -23.68 -13.34 20.86
CA GLN A 38 -22.85 -13.81 19.73
C GLN A 38 -22.79 -12.77 18.61
N ARG A 39 -23.92 -12.13 18.29
CA ARG A 39 -23.98 -11.09 17.26
C ARG A 39 -23.24 -9.81 17.68
N LEU A 40 -23.37 -9.40 18.95
CA LEU A 40 -22.55 -8.31 19.48
C LEU A 40 -21.06 -8.66 19.42
N TYR A 41 -20.67 -9.88 19.79
CA TYR A 41 -19.28 -10.35 19.72
C TYR A 41 -18.72 -10.30 18.30
N TYR A 42 -19.53 -10.66 17.30
CA TYR A 42 -19.16 -10.52 15.88
C TYR A 42 -18.83 -9.06 15.53
N TYR A 43 -19.68 -8.10 15.92
CA TYR A 43 -19.45 -6.69 15.64
C TYR A 43 -18.25 -6.12 16.40
N THR A 44 -18.11 -6.45 17.69
CA THR A 44 -16.95 -5.99 18.48
C THR A 44 -15.65 -6.63 18.01
N ARG A 45 -15.65 -7.87 17.52
CA ARG A 45 -14.48 -8.45 16.83
C ARG A 45 -14.04 -7.59 15.65
N ILE A 46 -14.99 -7.15 14.82
CA ILE A 46 -14.67 -6.32 13.66
C ILE A 46 -14.16 -4.94 14.09
N LEU A 47 -14.81 -4.29 15.06
CA LEU A 47 -14.34 -3.02 15.60
C LEU A 47 -12.94 -3.11 16.21
N ARG A 48 -12.59 -4.24 16.84
CA ARG A 48 -11.23 -4.52 17.35
C ARG A 48 -10.22 -4.70 16.22
N GLU A 49 -10.55 -5.50 15.21
CA GLU A 49 -9.71 -5.67 14.01
C GLU A 49 -9.45 -4.33 13.31
N LEU A 50 -10.43 -3.43 13.34
CA LEU A 50 -10.35 -2.10 12.75
C LEU A 50 -9.70 -1.05 13.68
N GLY A 51 -9.34 -1.40 14.92
CA GLY A 51 -8.68 -0.50 15.87
C GLY A 51 -9.59 0.55 16.52
N PHE A 52 -10.92 0.36 16.50
CA PHE A 52 -11.88 1.26 17.16
C PHE A 52 -12.15 0.86 18.62
N LEU A 53 -11.93 -0.42 18.96
CA LEU A 53 -12.10 -0.96 20.31
C LEU A 53 -10.85 -1.71 20.74
N GLN A 54 -10.46 -1.55 22.00
CA GLN A 54 -9.40 -2.32 22.65
C GLN A 54 -9.93 -2.98 23.93
N LYS A 55 -9.44 -4.20 24.23
CA LYS A 55 -9.76 -4.86 25.50
C LYS A 55 -8.85 -4.31 26.58
N LYS A 56 -9.40 -3.81 27.69
CA LYS A 56 -8.61 -3.42 28.87
C LYS A 56 -8.61 -4.48 29.95
N GLY A 57 -9.70 -5.23 30.07
CA GLY A 57 -9.86 -6.23 31.14
C GLY A 57 -10.98 -7.21 30.83
N TYR A 58 -11.35 -8.02 31.80
CA TYR A 58 -12.45 -8.96 31.65
C TYR A 58 -13.77 -8.20 31.51
N GLY A 59 -14.40 -8.27 30.33
CA GLY A 59 -15.67 -7.60 30.05
C GLY A 59 -15.59 -6.09 29.82
N VAL A 60 -14.40 -5.47 29.95
CA VAL A 60 -14.19 -4.02 29.80
C VAL A 60 -13.52 -3.70 28.47
N TRP A 61 -14.14 -2.79 27.73
CA TRP A 61 -13.68 -2.33 26.42
C TRP A 61 -13.46 -0.82 26.45
N GLU A 62 -12.35 -0.37 25.85
CA GLU A 62 -12.05 1.03 25.64
C GLU A 62 -12.28 1.39 24.18
N VAL A 63 -12.99 2.48 23.93
CA VAL A 63 -13.17 3.06 22.60
C VAL A 63 -11.94 3.90 22.28
N ILE A 64 -11.17 3.46 21.30
CA ILE A 64 -9.96 4.17 20.85
C ILE A 64 -10.31 5.27 19.85
N ARG A 65 -11.34 5.04 19.04
CA ARG A 65 -11.80 5.95 17.97
C ARG A 65 -13.32 5.89 17.87
N SER A 66 -13.96 7.02 17.62
CA SER A 66 -15.41 7.14 17.60
C SER A 66 -15.95 8.03 16.48
N LYS A 67 -15.13 8.46 15.50
CA LYS A 67 -15.62 9.24 14.37
C LYS A 67 -16.38 8.36 13.39
N LYS A 68 -17.56 8.82 12.96
CA LYS A 68 -18.46 8.07 12.07
C LYS A 68 -17.84 7.81 10.70
N ASP A 69 -17.24 8.85 10.13
CA ASP A 69 -16.61 8.79 8.81
C ASP A 69 -15.48 7.77 8.80
N ASP A 70 -14.63 7.78 9.84
CA ASP A 70 -13.54 6.81 10.01
C ASP A 70 -14.05 5.37 10.03
N LEU A 71 -15.17 5.13 10.71
CA LEU A 71 -15.78 3.80 10.83
C LEU A 71 -16.42 3.34 9.53
N GLU A 72 -17.20 4.22 8.86
CA GLU A 72 -17.78 3.94 7.55
C GLU A 72 -16.71 3.56 6.55
N HIS A 73 -15.62 4.33 6.55
CA HIS A 73 -14.41 4.06 5.79
C HIS A 73 -13.82 2.70 6.15
N ALA A 74 -13.50 2.44 7.41
CA ALA A 74 -12.87 1.19 7.85
C ALA A 74 -13.68 -0.07 7.51
N ILE A 75 -15.02 -0.02 7.62
CA ILE A 75 -15.93 -1.11 7.27
C ILE A 75 -15.96 -1.33 5.76
N ASN A 76 -16.15 -0.27 4.98
CA ASN A 76 -16.20 -0.34 3.52
C ASN A 76 -14.86 -0.80 2.92
N TRP A 77 -13.78 -0.63 3.67
CA TRP A 77 -12.42 -0.98 3.25
C TRP A 77 -11.93 -2.31 3.80
N ARG A 78 -12.76 -3.06 4.55
CA ARG A 78 -12.31 -4.29 5.21
C ARG A 78 -11.67 -5.32 4.26
N ASN A 79 -12.19 -5.42 3.05
CA ASN A 79 -11.71 -6.35 2.02
C ASN A 79 -10.77 -5.69 1.01
N LYS A 80 -10.38 -4.43 1.25
CA LYS A 80 -9.54 -3.65 0.35
C LYS A 80 -8.14 -3.60 0.93
N GLN A 81 -7.14 -3.73 0.07
CA GLN A 81 -5.74 -3.75 0.46
C GLN A 81 -4.99 -2.57 -0.14
N ILE A 82 -5.44 -2.04 -1.27
CA ILE A 82 -4.77 -0.96 -1.98
C ILE A 82 -5.65 0.28 -2.02
N ARG A 83 -5.06 1.43 -1.67
CA ARG A 83 -5.60 2.77 -1.91
C ARG A 83 -4.85 3.41 -3.07
N GLY A 84 -5.50 3.65 -4.19
CA GLY A 84 -4.98 4.53 -5.25
C GLY A 84 -5.44 5.97 -5.01
N HIS A 85 -4.56 6.95 -5.14
CA HIS A 85 -4.95 8.36 -4.97
C HIS A 85 -4.06 9.31 -5.78
N ALA A 86 -4.40 10.61 -5.75
CA ALA A 86 -3.68 11.68 -6.45
C ALA A 86 -3.51 11.41 -7.96
N PHE A 87 -4.54 10.87 -8.60
CA PHE A 87 -4.52 10.60 -10.03
C PHE A 87 -4.48 11.91 -10.82
N ILE A 88 -3.49 12.05 -11.70
CA ILE A 88 -3.45 13.11 -12.70
C ILE A 88 -3.63 12.46 -14.07
N TRP A 89 -4.79 12.70 -14.67
CA TRP A 89 -5.14 12.17 -15.98
C TRP A 89 -4.78 13.18 -17.06
N LYS A 90 -4.11 12.72 -18.11
CA LYS A 90 -3.92 13.48 -19.34
C LYS A 90 -4.79 12.88 -20.42
N VAL A 91 -5.80 13.62 -20.83
CA VAL A 91 -6.75 13.22 -21.86
C VAL A 91 -6.37 13.92 -23.15
N LYS A 92 -6.07 13.17 -24.21
CA LYS A 92 -5.84 13.68 -25.56
C LYS A 92 -7.17 13.79 -26.28
N LEU A 93 -7.39 14.94 -26.91
CA LEU A 93 -8.59 15.25 -27.68
C LEU A 93 -8.36 14.93 -29.15
N SER A 94 -9.46 14.65 -29.85
CA SER A 94 -9.45 14.42 -31.30
C SER A 94 -9.27 15.70 -32.13
N ARG A 95 -9.57 16.85 -31.54
CA ARG A 95 -9.48 18.17 -32.19
C ARG A 95 -9.03 19.26 -31.22
N LYS A 96 -8.64 20.39 -31.78
CA LYS A 96 -8.32 21.61 -31.04
C LYS A 96 -9.60 22.30 -30.58
N TYR A 97 -9.58 22.83 -29.36
CA TYR A 97 -10.67 23.65 -28.83
C TYR A 97 -10.16 25.04 -28.45
N ASP A 98 -10.95 26.06 -28.77
CA ASP A 98 -10.82 27.38 -28.19
C ASP A 98 -11.64 27.46 -26.89
N TRP A 99 -11.01 27.01 -25.81
CA TRP A 99 -11.67 26.88 -24.52
C TRP A 99 -12.17 28.21 -23.95
N VAL A 100 -11.46 29.31 -24.20
CA VAL A 100 -11.84 30.63 -23.69
C VAL A 100 -13.20 31.03 -24.26
N SER A 101 -13.34 31.00 -25.59
CA SER A 101 -14.59 31.30 -26.28
C SER A 101 -15.72 30.36 -25.87
N ILE A 102 -15.45 29.07 -25.65
CA ILE A 102 -16.46 28.09 -25.21
C ILE A 102 -16.92 28.37 -23.78
N LEU A 103 -15.99 28.69 -22.87
CA LEU A 103 -16.29 28.97 -21.47
C LEU A 103 -17.09 30.27 -21.33
N GLU A 104 -16.71 31.32 -22.05
CA GLU A 104 -17.41 32.62 -22.05
C GLU A 104 -18.83 32.49 -22.61
N ARG A 105 -19.00 31.77 -23.74
CA ARG A 105 -20.32 31.50 -24.32
C ARG A 105 -21.26 30.77 -23.36
N ASN A 106 -20.72 29.89 -22.51
CA ASN A 106 -21.50 29.13 -21.54
C ASN A 106 -21.55 29.79 -20.15
N ASN A 107 -21.01 31.01 -19.97
CA ASN A 107 -20.93 31.72 -18.70
C ASN A 107 -20.27 30.89 -17.58
N ILE A 108 -19.20 30.13 -17.90
CA ILE A 108 -18.51 29.30 -16.93
C ILE A 108 -17.29 30.06 -16.39
N PRO A 109 -17.21 30.30 -15.07
CA PRO A 109 -16.06 31.00 -14.49
C PRO A 109 -14.79 30.15 -14.59
N TYR A 110 -13.70 30.78 -15.01
CA TYR A 110 -12.39 30.14 -15.13
C TYR A 110 -11.27 31.05 -14.65
N LYS A 111 -10.09 30.46 -14.40
CA LYS A 111 -8.85 31.20 -14.11
C LYS A 111 -7.78 30.78 -15.11
N LEU A 112 -7.02 31.73 -15.65
CA LEU A 112 -5.91 31.42 -16.55
C LEU A 112 -4.68 30.99 -15.75
N VAL A 113 -4.14 29.81 -16.07
CA VAL A 113 -2.86 29.31 -15.56
C VAL A 113 -1.79 29.66 -16.58
N ARG A 114 -0.69 30.26 -16.12
CA ARG A 114 0.40 30.77 -16.98
C ARG A 114 -0.05 31.78 -18.04
N GLY A 115 -1.18 32.44 -17.83
CA GLY A 115 -1.73 33.44 -18.74
C GLY A 115 -2.48 32.90 -19.96
N TYR A 116 -2.50 31.59 -20.23
CA TYR A 116 -3.12 31.06 -21.46
C TYR A 116 -3.91 29.76 -21.32
N THR A 117 -3.81 29.02 -20.22
CA THR A 117 -4.54 27.75 -20.04
C THR A 117 -5.71 27.93 -19.10
N PRO A 118 -6.98 27.84 -19.56
CA PRO A 118 -8.13 27.92 -18.67
C PRO A 118 -8.14 26.77 -17.65
N ARG A 119 -8.38 27.14 -16.39
CA ARG A 119 -8.59 26.23 -15.27
C ARG A 119 -10.00 26.42 -14.72
N ILE A 120 -10.71 25.30 -14.61
CA ILE A 120 -12.04 25.23 -14.01
C ILE A 120 -12.11 24.14 -12.94
N TYR A 121 -13.25 24.08 -12.24
CA TYR A 121 -13.57 23.03 -11.29
C TYR A 121 -14.85 22.33 -11.68
N ILE A 122 -14.83 20.99 -11.73
CA ILE A 122 -16.01 20.15 -11.96
C ILE A 122 -16.00 19.02 -10.94
N ASN A 123 -17.10 18.82 -10.23
CA ASN A 123 -17.24 17.81 -9.18
C ASN A 123 -16.08 17.87 -8.16
N ASN A 124 -15.72 19.07 -7.73
CA ASN A 124 -14.59 19.35 -6.84
C ASN A 124 -13.22 18.88 -7.38
N LYS A 125 -13.09 18.62 -8.68
CA LYS A 125 -11.83 18.30 -9.36
C LYS A 125 -11.33 19.49 -10.13
N LYS A 126 -10.03 19.75 -10.05
CA LYS A 126 -9.35 20.80 -10.81
C LYS A 126 -9.09 20.28 -12.22
N ILE A 127 -9.51 21.03 -13.24
CA ILE A 127 -9.35 20.66 -14.65
C ILE A 127 -8.61 21.77 -15.38
N TRP A 128 -7.56 21.42 -16.13
CA TRP A 128 -6.85 22.33 -17.02
C TRP A 128 -7.20 21.99 -18.47
N LEU A 129 -7.62 23.00 -19.21
CA LEU A 129 -8.12 22.88 -20.57
C LEU A 129 -7.06 23.39 -21.55
N GLY A 130 -6.18 22.51 -22.00
CA GLY A 130 -5.20 22.79 -23.04
C GLY A 130 -5.78 22.62 -24.44
N LYS A 131 -5.19 23.26 -25.46
CA LYS A 131 -5.72 23.27 -26.84
C LYS A 131 -6.10 21.88 -27.37
N GLU A 132 -5.26 20.87 -27.11
CA GLU A 132 -5.43 19.48 -27.58
C GLU A 132 -5.53 18.46 -26.42
N THR A 133 -5.48 18.94 -25.18
CA THR A 133 -5.43 18.05 -24.00
C THR A 133 -6.22 18.60 -22.84
N ILE A 134 -6.80 17.70 -22.05
CA ILE A 134 -7.43 18.02 -20.77
C ILE A 134 -6.62 17.34 -19.68
N ILE A 135 -6.21 18.10 -18.66
CA ILE A 135 -5.54 17.56 -17.49
C ILE A 135 -6.53 17.57 -16.32
N VAL A 136 -6.86 16.40 -15.79
CA VAL A 136 -7.78 16.24 -14.66
C VAL A 136 -6.97 15.86 -13.42
N TYR A 137 -7.03 16.70 -12.40
CA TYR A 137 -6.45 16.43 -11.08
C TYR A 137 -7.52 15.83 -10.17
N ASP A 138 -7.39 14.54 -9.89
CA ASP A 138 -8.30 13.80 -9.03
C ASP A 138 -7.64 13.49 -7.69
N THR A 139 -8.04 14.24 -6.67
CA THR A 139 -7.55 14.07 -5.29
C THR A 139 -8.30 12.98 -4.54
N LYS A 140 -9.35 12.39 -5.13
CA LYS A 140 -10.13 11.34 -4.48
C LYS A 140 -9.29 10.08 -4.30
N SER A 141 -9.46 9.44 -3.14
CA SER A 141 -8.94 8.09 -2.91
C SER A 141 -9.89 7.04 -3.47
N PHE A 142 -9.32 6.10 -4.20
CA PHE A 142 -9.97 4.92 -4.75
C PHE A 142 -9.39 3.70 -4.05
N TYR A 143 -10.21 2.69 -3.80
CA TYR A 143 -9.78 1.54 -3.03
C TYR A 143 -10.20 0.25 -3.72
N GLY A 144 -9.28 -0.71 -3.79
CA GLY A 144 -9.50 -2.02 -4.38
C GLY A 144 -8.75 -3.13 -3.65
N LYS A 145 -9.01 -4.38 -4.03
CA LYS A 145 -8.23 -5.55 -3.60
C LYS A 145 -6.80 -5.46 -4.15
N ASN A 146 -6.62 -4.85 -5.31
CA ASN A 146 -5.34 -4.60 -5.95
C ASN A 146 -5.34 -3.23 -6.66
N ALA A 147 -4.18 -2.83 -7.16
CA ALA A 147 -4.01 -1.56 -7.87
C ALA A 147 -4.87 -1.45 -9.14
N PHE A 148 -5.06 -2.56 -9.86
CA PHE A 148 -5.90 -2.59 -11.06
C PHE A 148 -7.37 -2.26 -10.74
N GLU A 149 -7.94 -2.87 -9.71
CA GLU A 149 -9.32 -2.59 -9.28
C GLU A 149 -9.47 -1.15 -8.78
N SER A 150 -8.49 -0.66 -8.01
CA SER A 150 -8.46 0.74 -7.57
C SER A 150 -8.43 1.71 -8.76
N LYS A 151 -7.57 1.44 -9.76
CA LYS A 151 -7.46 2.23 -10.98
C LYS A 151 -8.73 2.17 -11.82
N LYS A 152 -9.38 1.01 -11.92
CA LYS A 152 -10.69 0.86 -12.58
C LYS A 152 -11.69 1.85 -12.00
N HIS A 153 -11.82 1.91 -10.67
CA HIS A 153 -12.71 2.89 -10.02
C HIS A 153 -12.33 4.35 -10.31
N ALA A 154 -11.03 4.65 -10.38
CA ALA A 154 -10.54 5.97 -10.73
C ALA A 154 -10.90 6.34 -12.19
N VAL A 155 -10.79 5.39 -13.13
CA VAL A 155 -11.22 5.56 -14.54
C VAL A 155 -12.72 5.84 -14.62
N TRP A 156 -13.57 5.13 -13.87
CA TRP A 156 -15.00 5.44 -13.81
C TRP A 156 -15.26 6.87 -13.35
N SER A 157 -14.50 7.36 -12.36
CA SER A 157 -14.62 8.75 -11.91
C SER A 157 -14.12 9.75 -12.94
N LEU A 158 -13.06 9.44 -13.69
CA LEU A 158 -12.60 10.25 -14.82
C LEU A 158 -13.70 10.37 -15.88
N LEU A 159 -14.27 9.25 -16.34
CA LEU A 159 -15.30 9.24 -17.38
C LEU A 159 -16.54 10.03 -16.95
N SER A 160 -16.99 9.86 -15.71
CA SER A 160 -18.07 10.67 -15.14
C SER A 160 -17.73 12.16 -15.12
N THR A 161 -16.48 12.52 -14.81
CA THR A 161 -16.03 13.92 -14.81
C THR A 161 -16.01 14.49 -16.22
N LEU A 162 -15.54 13.74 -17.22
CA LEU A 162 -15.51 14.15 -18.62
C LEU A 162 -16.92 14.28 -19.20
N ASN A 163 -17.85 13.40 -18.83
CA ASN A 163 -19.24 13.51 -19.23
C ASN A 163 -19.89 14.78 -18.68
N ASN A 164 -19.66 15.09 -17.39
CA ASN A 164 -20.15 16.32 -16.78
C ASN A 164 -19.53 17.57 -17.42
N LEU A 165 -18.24 17.52 -17.76
CA LEU A 165 -17.57 18.57 -18.52
C LEU A 165 -18.22 18.79 -19.89
N SER A 166 -18.46 17.72 -20.64
CA SER A 166 -19.12 17.75 -21.95
C SER A 166 -20.49 18.41 -21.85
N ASN A 167 -21.29 17.99 -20.86
CA ASN A 167 -22.64 18.50 -20.64
C ASN A 167 -22.64 19.97 -20.23
N GLN A 168 -21.76 20.36 -19.33
CA GLN A 168 -21.68 21.74 -18.84
C GLN A 168 -21.23 22.70 -19.95
N LEU A 169 -20.30 22.27 -20.82
CA LEU A 169 -19.81 23.07 -21.94
C LEU A 169 -20.68 22.97 -23.20
N LYS A 170 -21.67 22.06 -23.21
CA LYS A 170 -22.51 21.74 -24.37
C LYS A 170 -21.68 21.41 -25.62
N ILE A 171 -20.62 20.64 -25.43
CA ILE A 171 -19.75 20.17 -26.51
C ILE A 171 -19.72 18.65 -26.54
N ASP A 172 -19.38 18.10 -27.70
CA ASP A 172 -18.93 16.72 -27.82
C ASP A 172 -17.39 16.68 -27.79
N LEU A 173 -16.84 15.92 -26.83
CA LEU A 173 -15.41 15.64 -26.72
C LEU A 173 -14.94 14.55 -27.71
N GLY A 174 -15.87 13.79 -28.29
CA GLY A 174 -15.61 12.72 -29.24
C GLY A 174 -14.80 11.55 -28.63
N LYS A 175 -14.00 10.89 -29.47
CA LYS A 175 -13.09 9.83 -29.01
C LYS A 175 -12.00 10.41 -28.12
N ILE A 176 -11.99 9.97 -26.87
CA ILE A 176 -10.99 10.35 -25.88
C ILE A 176 -9.94 9.25 -25.71
N TYR A 177 -8.68 9.64 -25.66
CA TYR A 177 -7.58 8.78 -25.25
C TYR A 177 -7.01 9.36 -23.96
N PHE A 178 -6.76 8.55 -22.95
CA PHE A 178 -6.21 9.06 -21.70
C PHE A 178 -5.03 8.23 -21.21
N THR A 179 -4.10 8.92 -20.57
CA THR A 179 -2.98 8.31 -19.86
C THR A 179 -2.92 8.85 -18.43
N VAL A 180 -2.34 8.08 -17.53
CA VAL A 180 -2.05 8.55 -16.18
C VAL A 180 -0.67 9.20 -16.19
N SER A 181 -0.61 10.48 -15.85
CA SER A 181 0.66 11.21 -15.70
C SER A 181 1.24 11.04 -14.30
N ARG A 182 0.38 10.87 -13.28
CA ARG A 182 0.77 10.61 -11.90
C ARG A 182 -0.32 9.79 -11.22
N GLU A 183 0.08 8.80 -10.44
CA GLU A 183 -0.78 8.03 -9.53
C GLU A 183 0.06 7.56 -8.36
N HIS A 184 -0.55 7.51 -7.17
CA HIS A 184 0.05 6.90 -6.00
C HIS A 184 -0.75 5.67 -5.61
N TYR A 185 -0.06 4.67 -5.06
CA TYR A 185 -0.70 3.52 -4.43
C TYR A 185 -0.15 3.32 -3.03
N GLY A 186 -1.05 3.17 -2.07
CA GLY A 186 -0.69 2.73 -0.73
C GLY A 186 -1.29 1.39 -0.38
N LEU A 187 -0.46 0.54 0.23
CA LEU A 187 -0.92 -0.67 0.90
C LEU A 187 -1.48 -0.27 2.26
N ILE A 188 -2.79 -0.38 2.43
CA ILE A 188 -3.47 -0.03 3.67
C ILE A 188 -3.39 -1.20 4.65
N ARG A 189 -3.37 -0.88 5.96
CA ARG A 189 -3.24 -1.85 7.08
C ARG A 189 -1.93 -2.62 7.04
N ASN A 190 -0.90 -1.96 6.51
CA ASN A 190 0.43 -2.51 6.46
C ASN A 190 1.02 -2.57 7.88
N GLU A 191 1.58 -3.73 8.27
CA GLU A 191 2.08 -3.91 9.63
C GLU A 191 3.32 -3.06 9.90
N LEU A 192 4.24 -2.93 8.93
CA LEU A 192 5.41 -2.07 9.05
C LEU A 192 4.97 -0.61 9.21
N ALA A 193 4.03 -0.15 8.38
CA ALA A 193 3.50 1.20 8.49
C ALA A 193 2.85 1.48 9.84
N ARG A 194 2.06 0.53 10.37
CA ARG A 194 1.51 0.65 11.72
C ARG A 194 2.60 0.76 12.79
N GLN A 195 3.64 -0.06 12.70
CA GLN A 195 4.76 0.00 13.66
C GLN A 195 5.50 1.32 13.62
N CYS A 196 5.78 1.86 12.43
CA CYS A 196 6.40 3.17 12.29
C CYS A 196 5.50 4.27 12.86
N ASN A 197 4.20 4.25 12.53
CA ASN A 197 3.24 5.21 13.03
C ASN A 197 3.11 5.18 14.57
N ASP A 198 3.06 3.99 15.16
CA ASP A 198 2.97 3.80 16.62
C ASP A 198 4.21 4.37 17.34
N LYS A 199 5.36 4.40 16.66
CA LYS A 199 6.62 4.99 17.16
C LYS A 199 6.82 6.46 16.77
N GLY A 200 5.93 7.04 15.97
CA GLY A 200 6.13 8.37 15.38
C GLY A 200 7.30 8.44 14.38
N GLU A 201 7.72 7.29 13.84
CA GLU A 201 8.81 7.17 12.87
C GLU A 201 8.27 7.36 11.44
N LYS A 202 9.11 7.95 10.58
CA LYS A 202 8.83 8.07 9.14
C LYS A 202 9.91 7.35 8.36
N ILE A 203 9.51 6.61 7.34
CA ILE A 203 10.44 5.97 6.39
C ILE A 203 10.28 6.64 5.05
N ILE A 204 11.40 7.07 4.45
CA ILE A 204 11.45 7.59 3.07
C ILE A 204 12.61 6.89 2.40
N ILE A 205 12.36 6.25 1.25
CA ILE A 205 13.41 5.64 0.43
C ILE A 205 13.54 6.46 -0.85
N ARG A 206 14.80 6.77 -1.17
CA ARG A 206 15.19 7.54 -2.34
C ARG A 206 16.18 6.75 -3.19
N ASP A 207 16.10 6.92 -4.50
CA ASP A 207 17.16 6.52 -5.42
C ASP A 207 17.40 7.60 -6.49
N ASP A 208 18.47 7.44 -7.25
CA ASP A 208 18.90 8.43 -8.26
C ASP A 208 17.99 8.47 -9.50
N LEU A 209 17.20 7.44 -9.75
CA LEU A 209 16.38 7.29 -10.96
C LEU A 209 14.96 7.81 -10.76
N ASP A 210 14.34 7.44 -9.65
CA ASP A 210 12.95 7.71 -9.30
C ASP A 210 12.79 8.83 -8.28
N GLY A 211 13.87 9.23 -7.60
CA GLY A 211 13.84 10.12 -6.46
C GLY A 211 13.17 9.45 -5.26
N GLU A 212 12.29 10.15 -4.57
CA GLU A 212 11.43 9.57 -3.53
C GLU A 212 10.37 8.65 -4.16
N TRP A 213 10.51 7.34 -3.94
CA TRP A 213 9.61 6.36 -4.54
C TRP A 213 8.83 5.53 -3.53
N PHE A 214 9.23 5.54 -2.27
CA PHE A 214 8.55 4.85 -1.18
C PHE A 214 8.56 5.70 0.07
N TRP A 215 7.41 5.77 0.75
CA TRP A 215 7.33 6.42 2.04
C TRP A 215 6.25 5.80 2.93
N ILE A 216 6.50 5.88 4.23
CA ILE A 216 5.54 5.64 5.30
C ILE A 216 5.42 6.98 6.03
N ASP A 217 4.34 7.67 5.73
CA ASP A 217 3.98 8.94 6.35
C ASP A 217 2.46 9.01 6.49
N ASP A 218 1.92 8.32 7.49
CA ASP A 218 0.50 8.45 7.84
C ASP A 218 0.32 9.63 8.79
N SER A 219 0.47 10.85 8.27
CA SER A 219 0.19 12.08 9.01
C SER A 219 -1.22 12.12 9.62
N ASN A 220 -2.13 11.27 9.15
CA ASN A 220 -3.50 11.13 9.66
C ASN A 220 -3.71 9.90 10.56
N GLY A 221 -2.68 9.05 10.78
CA GLY A 221 -2.67 7.88 11.67
C GLY A 221 -3.75 6.83 11.42
N MET A 222 -4.44 6.88 10.30
CA MET A 222 -5.72 6.19 10.11
C MET A 222 -5.60 4.86 9.39
N LEU A 223 -4.64 4.73 8.48
CA LEU A 223 -4.62 3.64 7.53
C LEU A 223 -3.47 2.66 7.78
N GLY A 224 -2.40 3.07 8.47
CA GLY A 224 -1.18 2.28 8.49
C GLY A 224 -0.73 2.06 7.05
N GLU A 225 -0.57 3.16 6.32
CA GLU A 225 -0.37 3.14 4.89
C GLU A 225 1.11 3.15 4.53
N MET A 226 1.46 2.26 3.62
CA MET A 226 2.77 2.20 3.00
C MET A 226 2.62 2.60 1.54
N GLU A 227 3.14 3.77 1.17
CA GLU A 227 2.90 4.41 -0.11
C GLU A 227 4.08 4.27 -1.07
N THR A 228 3.75 4.11 -2.35
CA THR A 228 4.71 4.24 -3.45
C THR A 228 4.32 5.33 -4.42
N GLY A 229 5.34 6.00 -4.95
CA GLY A 229 5.24 6.98 -6.03
C GLY A 229 6.59 7.19 -6.71
N GLY A 230 6.98 8.44 -6.91
CA GLY A 230 8.20 8.80 -7.65
C GLY A 230 7.94 9.14 -9.12
N LYS A 231 8.97 9.64 -9.79
CA LYS A 231 8.86 10.18 -11.15
C LYS A 231 9.04 9.14 -12.27
N GLY A 232 9.71 8.02 -12.01
CA GLY A 232 10.11 7.13 -13.10
C GLY A 232 9.06 6.10 -13.50
N PHE A 233 9.33 5.52 -14.66
CA PHE A 233 8.41 4.71 -15.47
C PHE A 233 8.69 3.21 -15.36
N THR A 234 9.66 2.80 -14.54
CA THR A 234 10.38 1.53 -14.74
C THR A 234 9.78 0.33 -14.02
N LYS A 235 8.95 0.52 -12.99
CA LYS A 235 8.39 -0.59 -12.20
C LYS A 235 6.91 -0.44 -11.89
N SER A 236 6.21 -1.57 -11.77
CA SER A 236 4.87 -1.62 -11.18
C SER A 236 4.94 -1.14 -9.74
N ARG A 237 4.53 0.12 -9.49
CA ARG A 237 4.58 0.76 -8.16
C ARG A 237 3.82 -0.05 -7.09
N ALA A 238 2.76 -0.74 -7.49
CA ALA A 238 2.01 -1.64 -6.62
C ALA A 238 2.79 -2.92 -6.26
N GLY A 239 3.64 -3.43 -7.18
CA GLY A 239 4.50 -4.58 -6.93
C GLY A 239 5.60 -4.27 -5.91
N LEU A 240 6.19 -3.07 -5.99
CA LEU A 240 7.22 -2.62 -5.05
C LEU A 240 6.76 -2.64 -3.59
N ASN A 241 5.50 -2.25 -3.32
CA ASN A 241 4.94 -2.35 -1.97
C ASN A 241 4.95 -3.79 -1.44
N LEU A 242 4.59 -4.75 -2.31
CA LEU A 242 4.56 -6.15 -1.91
C LEU A 242 5.98 -6.71 -1.68
N GLU A 243 6.95 -6.31 -2.50
CA GLU A 243 8.36 -6.68 -2.34
C GLU A 243 8.92 -6.20 -1.01
N VAL A 244 8.70 -4.93 -0.65
CA VAL A 244 9.15 -4.37 0.64
C VAL A 244 8.48 -5.09 1.80
N GLN A 245 7.18 -5.37 1.71
CA GLN A 245 6.47 -6.09 2.77
C GLN A 245 6.97 -7.53 2.93
N ASN A 246 7.21 -8.23 1.83
CA ASN A 246 7.74 -9.59 1.85
C ASN A 246 9.12 -9.63 2.48
N TRP A 247 10.01 -8.71 2.05
CA TRP A 247 11.33 -8.55 2.64
C TRP A 247 11.26 -8.30 4.14
N TRP A 248 10.42 -7.36 4.60
CA TRP A 248 10.26 -7.06 6.02
C TRP A 248 9.75 -8.25 6.83
N ASN A 249 8.75 -8.96 6.30
CA ASN A 249 8.20 -10.17 6.92
C ASN A 249 9.25 -11.27 7.03
N ASP A 250 10.09 -11.45 6.03
CA ASP A 250 11.17 -12.44 6.05
C ASP A 250 12.26 -12.06 7.06
N MET A 251 12.63 -10.79 7.13
CA MET A 251 13.59 -10.31 8.14
C MET A 251 13.06 -10.50 9.57
N LYS A 252 11.75 -10.29 9.79
CA LYS A 252 11.10 -10.58 11.09
C LYS A 252 11.22 -12.03 11.52
N LYS A 253 11.11 -13.00 10.61
CA LYS A 253 11.22 -14.44 10.93
C LYS A 253 12.57 -14.77 11.57
N THR A 254 13.61 -14.00 11.26
CA THR A 254 14.96 -14.20 11.78
C THR A 254 15.34 -13.21 12.88
N ASN A 255 14.38 -12.41 13.38
CA ASN A 255 14.65 -11.29 14.29
C ASN A 255 15.74 -10.34 13.74
N PHE A 256 15.75 -10.13 12.42
CA PHE A 256 16.74 -9.32 11.70
C PHE A 256 18.20 -9.78 11.90
N LYS A 257 18.43 -11.04 12.31
CA LYS A 257 19.78 -11.59 12.49
C LYS A 257 20.43 -12.00 11.16
N VAL A 258 19.63 -12.42 10.18
CA VAL A 258 20.12 -12.83 8.86
C VAL A 258 20.19 -11.61 7.96
N THR A 259 21.33 -10.92 8.00
CA THR A 259 21.64 -9.76 7.16
C THR A 259 22.58 -10.15 6.01
N PRO A 260 22.73 -9.30 4.97
CA PRO A 260 23.77 -9.51 3.96
C PRO A 260 25.16 -9.69 4.57
N SER A 261 25.50 -8.91 5.61
CA SER A 261 26.76 -9.05 6.34
C SER A 261 26.89 -10.42 7.02
N PHE A 262 25.83 -10.91 7.67
CA PHE A 262 25.80 -12.25 8.26
C PHE A 262 26.02 -13.35 7.20
N LEU A 263 25.39 -13.22 6.03
CA LEU A 263 25.58 -14.17 4.92
C LEU A 263 27.02 -14.14 4.42
N MET A 264 27.60 -12.95 4.22
CA MET A 264 28.99 -12.80 3.76
C MET A 264 29.98 -13.36 4.78
N GLU A 265 29.77 -13.14 6.08
CA GLU A 265 30.61 -13.71 7.14
C GLU A 265 30.50 -15.24 7.18
N SER A 266 29.28 -15.78 7.07
CA SER A 266 29.02 -17.22 7.06
C SER A 266 29.65 -17.89 5.83
N LEU A 267 29.51 -17.28 4.65
CA LEU A 267 30.18 -17.73 3.42
C LEU A 267 31.70 -17.67 3.57
N GLY A 268 32.24 -16.61 4.17
CA GLY A 268 33.67 -16.50 4.47
C GLY A 268 34.17 -17.66 5.34
N LYS A 269 33.43 -18.03 6.39
CA LYS A 269 33.76 -19.19 7.24
C LYS A 269 33.71 -20.51 6.47
N ILE A 270 32.72 -20.71 5.60
CA ILE A 270 32.63 -21.91 4.75
C ILE A 270 33.83 -21.98 3.80
N VAL A 271 34.21 -20.88 3.16
CA VAL A 271 35.37 -20.80 2.27
C VAL A 271 36.66 -21.14 3.03
N GLN A 272 36.82 -20.65 4.27
CA GLN A 272 37.98 -20.99 5.12
C GLN A 272 38.04 -22.49 5.43
N VAL A 273 36.90 -23.12 5.78
CA VAL A 273 36.84 -24.58 6.01
C VAL A 273 37.19 -25.36 4.75
N GLN A 274 36.69 -24.92 3.59
CA GLN A 274 37.04 -25.54 2.30
C GLN A 274 38.53 -25.43 1.99
N GLN A 275 39.15 -24.27 2.25
CA GLN A 275 40.60 -24.08 2.11
C GLN A 275 41.39 -24.98 3.06
N MET A 276 40.97 -25.10 4.33
CA MET A 276 41.59 -26.01 5.29
C MET A 276 41.50 -27.47 4.83
N ASN A 277 40.34 -27.89 4.34
CA ASN A 277 40.14 -29.25 3.83
C ASN A 277 41.00 -29.53 2.59
N ALA A 278 41.08 -28.58 1.65
CA ALA A 278 41.96 -28.69 0.49
C ALA A 278 43.42 -28.84 0.90
N ASN A 279 43.89 -28.04 1.87
CA ASN A 279 45.24 -28.15 2.42
C ASN A 279 45.48 -29.49 3.10
N ASN A 280 44.50 -30.02 3.84
CA ASN A 280 44.60 -31.33 4.48
C ASN A 280 44.66 -32.46 3.45
N ILE A 281 43.88 -32.39 2.37
CA ILE A 281 43.94 -33.34 1.26
C ILE A 281 45.33 -33.36 0.63
N VAL A 282 45.93 -32.19 0.36
CA VAL A 282 47.30 -32.10 -0.17
C VAL A 282 48.32 -32.71 0.80
N LYS A 283 48.19 -32.45 2.10
CA LYS A 283 49.06 -33.08 3.12
C LYS A 283 48.89 -34.59 3.17
N HIS A 284 47.66 -35.11 3.12
CA HIS A 284 47.40 -36.54 3.10
C HIS A 284 47.97 -37.21 1.84
N GLN A 285 47.83 -36.59 0.67
CA GLN A 285 48.42 -37.08 -0.57
C GLN A 285 49.94 -37.21 -0.43
N LYS A 286 50.61 -36.20 0.12
CA LYS A 286 52.06 -36.23 0.34
C LYS A 286 52.49 -37.40 1.24
N VAL A 287 51.75 -37.67 2.33
CA VAL A 287 52.03 -38.81 3.21
C VAL A 287 51.88 -40.14 2.45
N LEU A 288 50.84 -40.29 1.63
CA LEU A 288 50.65 -41.49 0.81
C LEU A 288 51.79 -41.67 -0.20
N ASP A 289 52.26 -40.59 -0.82
CA ASP A 289 53.40 -40.62 -1.75
C ASP A 289 54.69 -41.05 -1.03
N GLU A 290 54.95 -40.52 0.17
CA GLU A 290 56.11 -40.91 1.00
C GLU A 290 56.04 -42.38 1.47
N MET A 291 54.86 -42.85 1.85
CA MET A 291 54.62 -44.27 2.18
C MET A 291 54.89 -45.17 0.97
N LEU A 292 54.40 -44.79 -0.21
CA LEU A 292 54.63 -45.54 -1.45
C LEU A 292 56.13 -45.62 -1.78
N ILE A 293 56.87 -44.51 -1.65
CA ILE A 293 58.33 -44.49 -1.84
C ILE A 293 59.02 -45.44 -0.85
N THR A 294 58.59 -45.44 0.41
CA THR A 294 59.18 -46.28 1.46
C THR A 294 58.90 -47.77 1.19
N LEU A 295 57.67 -48.12 0.81
CA LEU A 295 57.30 -49.50 0.45
C LEU A 295 58.12 -50.01 -0.74
N LYS A 296 58.33 -49.18 -1.77
CA LYS A 296 59.20 -49.52 -2.91
C LYS A 296 60.64 -49.82 -2.46
N LYS A 297 61.22 -49.00 -1.58
CA LYS A 297 62.57 -49.25 -1.04
C LYS A 297 62.65 -50.55 -0.24
N ILE A 298 61.62 -50.87 0.56
CA ILE A 298 61.56 -52.13 1.31
C ILE A 298 61.50 -53.31 0.33
N GLN A 299 60.64 -53.24 -0.69
CA GLN A 299 60.54 -54.27 -1.73
C GLN A 299 61.88 -54.50 -2.44
N GLU A 300 62.54 -53.45 -2.91
CA GLU A 300 63.87 -53.53 -3.55
C GLU A 300 64.94 -54.14 -2.62
N SER A 301 64.84 -53.94 -1.31
CA SER A 301 65.76 -54.52 -0.34
C SER A 301 65.52 -56.01 -0.08
N LEU A 302 64.26 -56.47 -0.21
CA LEU A 302 63.87 -57.87 -0.10
C LEU A 302 64.30 -58.64 -1.34
N ASP A 303 64.13 -58.08 -2.54
CA ASP A 303 64.51 -58.71 -3.81
C ASP A 303 66.03 -58.91 -3.97
N LYS A 304 66.85 -58.23 -3.16
CA LYS A 304 68.32 -58.35 -3.14
C LYS A 304 68.86 -59.41 -2.19
N LYS A 305 68.01 -60.06 -1.40
CA LYS A 305 68.38 -61.16 -0.50
C LYS A 305 68.06 -62.51 -1.14
#